data_AF-A0A7Y5CDB3-F1
#
_entry.id   AF-A0A7Y5CDB3-F1
#
_cell.length_a   1.000
_cell.length_b   1.000
_cell.length_c   1.000
_cell.angle_alpha   90.00
_cell.angle_beta   90.00
_cell.angle_gamma   90.00
#
_symmetry.space_group_name_H-M   'P 1'
#
loop_
_entity.id
_entity.type
_entity.pdbx_description
1 polymer ?
#
loop_
_entity_poly.entity_id
_entity_poly.type
_entity_poly.pdbx_seq_one_letter_code
_entity_poly.pdbx_strand_id
1 'polypeptide(L)'
;MKYYFQCPHCKQDEAFYPVSEQDGGLGCALLVFGGLIPFFLFQRDRFQRVQCADCRLIFSKPPIPYAMTARVAVVLMILIGALPLFFFYIQNQPDYDSVFPANDWLLPLEQIVREHPRAAVYSVGGVLAITFVALLGIAIGSNISKRRSMGKMFRLSVNGPTLPDSAAPPASNPASKGP
;
A
#
# COMPACT_ATOMS: atom_id res chain seq x y z
N MET A 1 5.36 -21.95 -0.59
CA MET A 1 4.58 -20.89 0.07
C MET A 1 3.41 -20.53 -0.84
N LYS A 2 2.18 -20.42 -0.29
CA LYS A 2 1.00 -20.00 -1.08
C LYS A 2 0.96 -18.49 -1.22
N TYR A 3 0.70 -18.01 -2.44
CA TYR A 3 0.53 -16.59 -2.70
C TYR A 3 -0.92 -16.16 -2.47
N TYR A 4 -1.17 -14.88 -2.25
CA TYR A 4 -2.53 -14.34 -2.04
C TYR A 4 -3.32 -14.15 -3.35
N PHE A 5 -2.74 -14.55 -4.47
CA PHE A 5 -3.31 -14.43 -5.80
C PHE A 5 -3.06 -15.73 -6.56
N GLN A 6 -3.88 -15.97 -7.59
CA GLN A 6 -3.83 -17.15 -8.45
C GLN A 6 -3.44 -16.77 -9.86
N CYS A 7 -2.86 -17.71 -10.60
CA CYS A 7 -2.69 -17.56 -12.04
C CYS A 7 -4.07 -17.41 -12.71
N PRO A 8 -4.30 -16.40 -13.55
CA PRO A 8 -5.60 -16.20 -14.19
C PRO A 8 -5.98 -17.35 -15.14
N HIS A 9 -4.98 -18.03 -15.72
CA HIS A 9 -5.16 -19.12 -16.68
C HIS A 9 -5.28 -20.51 -16.02
N CYS A 10 -4.25 -20.98 -15.30
CA CYS A 10 -4.26 -22.33 -14.69
C CYS A 10 -4.78 -22.38 -13.25
N LYS A 11 -5.15 -21.25 -12.64
CA LYS A 11 -5.65 -21.13 -11.25
C LYS A 11 -4.71 -21.59 -10.13
N GLN A 12 -3.48 -21.95 -10.45
CA GLN A 12 -2.48 -22.30 -9.44
C GLN A 12 -2.12 -21.09 -8.56
N ASP A 13 -1.97 -21.32 -7.25
CA ASP A 13 -1.58 -20.33 -6.23
C ASP A 13 -0.17 -20.56 -5.66
N GLU A 14 0.55 -21.54 -6.22
CA GLU A 14 1.87 -21.99 -5.81
C GLU A 14 2.88 -21.76 -6.94
N ALA A 15 4.15 -21.51 -6.58
CA ALA A 15 5.27 -21.35 -7.49
C ALA A 15 5.12 -20.22 -8.55
N PHE A 16 5.38 -18.98 -8.11
CA PHE A 16 5.58 -17.85 -9.03
C PHE A 16 7.03 -17.39 -8.99
N TYR A 17 7.59 -17.15 -10.17
CA TYR A 17 8.94 -16.62 -10.32
C TYR A 17 8.90 -15.13 -10.70
N PRO A 18 9.81 -14.30 -10.16
CA PRO A 18 9.99 -12.95 -10.68
C PRO A 18 10.48 -13.03 -12.13
N VAL A 19 9.94 -12.18 -12.99
CA VAL A 19 10.43 -12.08 -14.38
C VAL A 19 11.74 -11.30 -14.35
N SER A 20 12.85 -11.96 -14.68
CA SER A 20 14.12 -11.27 -14.90
C SER A 20 14.09 -10.63 -16.30
N GLU A 21 13.54 -9.42 -16.40
CA GLU A 21 13.83 -8.58 -17.56
C GLU A 21 15.30 -8.14 -17.47
N GLN A 22 16.05 -8.23 -18.57
CA GLN A 22 17.39 -7.63 -18.61
C GLN A 22 17.28 -6.15 -18.20
N ASP A 23 18.04 -5.78 -17.17
CA ASP A 23 18.16 -4.40 -16.70
C ASP A 23 18.99 -3.61 -17.71
N GLY A 24 18.41 -3.31 -18.87
CA GLY A 24 18.87 -2.19 -19.67
C GLY A 24 18.82 -0.97 -18.75
N GLY A 25 19.93 -0.25 -18.60
CA GLY A 25 20.18 0.79 -17.57
C GLY A 25 19.19 1.97 -17.49
N LEU A 26 18.03 1.86 -18.11
CA LEU A 26 16.86 2.73 -18.03
C LEU A 26 16.48 3.10 -16.60
N GLY A 27 16.57 2.16 -15.64
CA GLY A 27 16.32 2.45 -14.23
C GLY A 27 17.29 3.50 -13.67
N CYS A 28 18.59 3.36 -13.95
CA CYS A 28 19.60 4.34 -13.56
C CYS A 28 19.42 5.66 -14.33
N ALA A 29 19.12 5.60 -15.63
CA ALA A 29 18.85 6.81 -16.41
C ALA A 29 17.64 7.58 -15.87
N LEU A 30 16.56 6.89 -15.48
CA LEU A 30 15.39 7.51 -14.86
C LEU A 30 15.71 8.14 -13.50
N LEU A 31 16.57 7.51 -12.70
CA LEU A 31 17.01 8.09 -11.43
C LEU A 31 17.83 9.38 -11.65
N VAL A 32 18.76 9.36 -12.60
CA VAL A 32 19.68 10.47 -12.88
C VAL A 32 18.96 11.63 -13.59
N PHE A 33 18.13 11.36 -14.60
CA PHE A 33 17.50 12.38 -15.43
C PHE A 33 16.06 12.73 -15.01
N GLY A 34 15.33 11.78 -14.43
CA GLY A 34 13.94 11.98 -13.99
C GLY A 34 13.78 12.22 -12.48
N GLY A 35 14.79 11.90 -11.67
CA GLY A 35 14.73 11.99 -10.22
C GLY A 35 13.98 10.83 -9.55
N LEU A 36 13.73 10.98 -8.24
CA LEU A 36 13.24 9.89 -7.39
C LEU A 36 11.82 9.43 -7.73
N ILE A 37 10.90 10.36 -8.04
CA ILE A 37 9.49 10.05 -8.29
C ILE A 37 9.32 9.10 -9.50
N PRO A 38 9.80 9.44 -10.72
CA PRO A 38 9.65 8.55 -11.87
C PRO A 38 10.47 7.25 -11.70
N PHE A 39 11.59 7.28 -10.99
CA PHE A 39 12.33 6.07 -10.65
C PHE A 39 11.51 5.09 -9.79
N PHE A 40 10.86 5.58 -8.73
CA PHE A 40 10.00 4.73 -7.89
C PHE A 40 8.79 4.21 -8.64
N LEU A 41 8.19 5.02 -9.52
CA LEU A 41 7.08 4.58 -10.37
C LEU A 41 7.51 3.47 -11.33
N PHE A 42 8.67 3.64 -11.97
CA PHE A 42 9.23 2.64 -12.87
C PHE A 42 9.59 1.33 -12.17
N GLN A 43 10.26 1.41 -11.02
CA GLN A 43 10.55 0.22 -10.21
C GLN A 43 9.26 -0.50 -9.80
N ARG A 44 8.24 0.25 -9.36
CA ARG A 44 6.98 -0.35 -8.93
C ARG A 44 6.31 -1.16 -10.05
N ASP A 45 6.36 -0.72 -11.30
CA ASP A 45 5.79 -1.46 -12.43
C ASP A 45 6.56 -2.77 -12.70
N ARG A 46 7.90 -2.73 -12.67
CA ARG A 46 8.74 -3.93 -12.86
C ARG A 46 8.52 -4.99 -11.80
N PHE A 47 8.47 -4.60 -10.52
CA PHE A 47 8.26 -5.56 -9.42
C PHE A 47 6.85 -6.17 -9.35
N GLN A 48 5.93 -5.70 -10.18
CA GLN A 48 4.59 -6.26 -10.25
C GLN A 48 4.49 -7.45 -11.21
N ARG A 49 5.43 -7.68 -12.13
CA ARG A 49 5.30 -8.81 -13.07
C ARG A 49 5.78 -10.12 -12.45
N VAL A 50 4.96 -11.15 -12.57
CA VAL A 50 5.26 -12.51 -12.10
C VAL A 50 4.95 -13.53 -13.18
N GLN A 51 5.76 -14.59 -13.24
CA GLN A 51 5.54 -15.70 -14.15
C GLN A 51 5.06 -16.92 -13.36
N CYS A 52 3.99 -17.57 -13.84
CA CYS A 52 3.53 -18.85 -13.31
C CYS A 52 4.51 -19.98 -13.68
N ALA A 53 4.87 -20.84 -12.73
CA ALA A 53 5.75 -21.98 -12.96
C ALA A 53 5.16 -23.00 -13.95
N ASP A 54 3.86 -23.30 -13.82
CA ASP A 54 3.22 -24.36 -14.60
C ASP A 54 2.90 -23.93 -16.02
N CYS A 55 2.08 -22.89 -16.19
CA CYS A 55 1.61 -22.47 -17.52
C CYS A 55 2.49 -21.40 -18.19
N ARG A 56 3.56 -20.95 -17.52
CA ARG A 56 4.50 -19.93 -18.01
C ARG A 56 3.91 -18.56 -18.35
N LEU A 57 2.62 -18.34 -18.06
CA LEU A 57 1.96 -17.06 -18.27
C LEU A 57 2.60 -15.97 -17.38
N ILE A 58 2.95 -14.85 -18.01
CA ILE A 58 3.41 -13.64 -17.34
C ILE A 58 2.20 -12.73 -17.12
N PHE A 59 2.01 -12.27 -15.89
CA PHE A 59 0.93 -11.35 -15.57
C PHE A 59 1.34 -10.39 -14.45
N SER A 60 0.62 -9.28 -14.36
CA SER A 60 0.81 -8.30 -13.28
C SER A 60 0.15 -8.81 -12.00
N LYS A 61 0.96 -8.88 -10.95
CA LYS A 61 0.56 -9.16 -9.58
C LYS A 61 -0.54 -8.18 -9.18
N PRO A 62 -1.69 -8.67 -8.71
CA PRO A 62 -2.77 -7.78 -8.30
C PRO A 62 -2.29 -6.89 -7.13
N PRO A 63 -2.78 -5.65 -7.03
CA PRO A 63 -2.41 -4.76 -5.94
C PRO A 63 -2.80 -5.41 -4.60
N ILE A 64 -1.90 -5.35 -3.62
CA ILE A 64 -2.19 -5.81 -2.27
C ILE A 64 -3.33 -4.94 -1.74
N PRO A 65 -4.49 -5.49 -1.37
CA PRO A 65 -5.59 -4.68 -0.87
C PRO A 65 -5.20 -4.13 0.50
N TYR A 66 -4.92 -2.84 0.52
CA TYR A 66 -4.61 -2.11 1.74
C TYR A 66 -5.81 -2.11 2.68
N ALA A 67 -5.58 -2.21 3.99
CA ALA A 67 -6.63 -1.96 4.96
C ALA A 67 -6.99 -0.47 4.93
N MET A 68 -8.28 -0.11 4.99
CA MET A 68 -8.71 1.30 5.03
C MET A 68 -8.08 2.02 6.23
N THR A 69 -7.98 1.33 7.36
CA THR A 69 -7.24 1.73 8.57
C THR A 69 -5.79 2.09 8.30
N ALA A 70 -5.06 1.33 7.47
CA ALA A 70 -3.68 1.64 7.12
C ALA A 70 -3.58 2.90 6.26
N ARG A 71 -4.55 3.14 5.36
CA ARG A 71 -4.60 4.40 4.58
C ARG A 71 -4.87 5.60 5.49
N VAL A 72 -5.86 5.49 6.37
CA VAL A 72 -6.19 6.55 7.33
C VAL A 72 -4.99 6.86 8.22
N ALA A 73 -4.30 5.83 8.74
CA ALA A 73 -3.11 6.02 9.57
C ALA A 73 -1.98 6.74 8.81
N VAL A 74 -1.74 6.39 7.54
CA VAL A 74 -0.73 7.07 6.71
C VAL A 74 -1.11 8.53 6.47
N VAL A 75 -2.36 8.83 6.15
CA VAL A 75 -2.83 10.21 5.98
C VAL A 75 -2.68 10.99 7.28
N LEU A 76 -3.03 10.39 8.43
CA LEU A 76 -2.86 11.02 9.73
C LEU A 76 -1.39 11.31 10.03
N MET A 77 -0.48 10.37 9.73
CA MET A 77 0.96 10.58 9.88
C MET A 77 1.47 11.74 9.01
N ILE A 78 0.98 11.87 7.77
CA ILE A 78 1.33 12.98 6.88
C ILE A 78 0.81 14.31 7.45
N LEU A 79 -0.44 14.37 7.90
CA LEU A 79 -1.03 15.57 8.47
C LEU A 79 -0.31 16.02 9.74
N ILE A 80 -0.06 15.07 10.66
CA ILE A 80 0.68 15.33 11.91
C ILE A 80 2.11 15.77 11.61
N GLY A 81 2.76 15.18 10.61
CA GLY A 81 4.13 15.56 10.20
C GLY A 81 4.21 16.90 9.47
N ALA A 82 3.18 17.27 8.72
CA ALA A 82 3.10 18.56 8.01
C ALA A 82 2.83 19.73 8.95
N LEU A 83 2.16 19.48 10.09
CA LEU A 83 1.74 20.48 11.05
C LEU A 83 2.91 21.30 11.65
N PRO A 84 4.01 20.68 12.12
CA PRO A 84 5.20 21.42 12.57
C PRO A 84 5.86 22.23 11.45
N LEU A 85 5.91 21.69 10.22
CA LEU A 85 6.47 22.39 9.07
C LEU A 85 5.65 23.62 8.71
N PHE A 86 4.33 23.49 8.77
CA PHE A 86 3.40 24.59 8.55
C PHE A 86 3.55 25.68 9.61
N PHE A 87 3.65 25.31 10.90
CA PHE A 87 3.90 26.28 11.96
C PHE A 87 5.26 26.97 11.82
N PHE A 88 6.31 26.21 11.49
CA PHE A 88 7.63 26.77 11.21
C PHE A 88 7.60 27.75 10.03
N TYR A 89 6.86 27.41 8.96
CA TYR A 89 6.68 28.30 7.82
C TYR A 89 5.96 29.60 8.21
N ILE A 90 4.87 29.51 8.97
CA ILE A 90 4.10 30.67 9.42
C ILE A 90 4.91 31.56 10.37
N GLN A 91 5.67 30.98 11.31
CA GLN A 91 6.50 31.75 12.26
C GLN A 91 7.62 32.55 11.58
N ASN A 92 8.08 32.12 10.40
CA ASN A 92 9.09 32.83 9.64
C ASN A 92 8.53 33.92 8.71
N GLN A 93 7.21 34.16 8.72
CA GLN A 93 6.59 35.25 7.95
C GLN A 93 6.74 36.59 8.70
N PRO A 94 7.09 37.68 7.99
CA PRO A 94 7.32 38.99 8.61
C PRO A 94 6.06 39.59 9.26
N ASP A 95 4.87 39.19 8.81
CA ASP A 95 3.59 39.73 9.27
C ASP A 95 2.83 38.82 10.25
N TYR A 96 3.51 37.86 10.89
CA TYR A 96 2.89 36.87 11.78
C TYR A 96 1.97 37.49 12.85
N ASP A 97 2.45 38.53 13.54
CA ASP A 97 1.74 39.19 14.64
C ASP A 97 0.45 39.91 14.17
N SER A 98 0.35 40.24 12.88
CA SER A 98 -0.85 40.88 12.30
C SER A 98 -1.95 39.86 11.95
N VAL A 99 -1.57 38.62 11.61
CA VAL A 99 -2.49 37.57 11.17
C VAL A 99 -3.03 36.77 12.35
N PHE A 100 -2.21 36.59 13.40
CA PHE A 100 -2.56 35.84 14.60
C PHE A 100 -2.46 36.73 15.83
N PRO A 101 -3.47 37.58 16.11
CA PRO A 101 -3.47 38.41 17.31
C PRO A 101 -3.42 37.53 18.57
N ALA A 102 -2.71 38.02 19.59
CA ALA A 102 -2.59 37.33 20.86
C ALA A 102 -3.97 37.04 21.44
N ASN A 103 -4.21 35.77 21.75
CA ASN A 103 -5.44 35.30 22.37
C ASN A 103 -5.21 35.13 23.87
N ASP A 104 -6.04 35.78 24.69
CA ASP A 104 -5.85 35.82 26.14
C ASP A 104 -5.81 34.44 26.81
N TRP A 105 -6.51 33.46 26.24
CA TRP A 105 -6.54 32.08 26.75
C TRP A 105 -5.28 31.27 26.42
N LEU A 106 -4.48 31.70 25.44
CA LEU A 106 -3.22 31.05 25.05
C LEU A 106 -1.99 31.65 25.76
N LEU A 107 -2.10 32.85 26.32
CA LEU A 107 -1.04 33.54 27.08
C LEU A 107 -0.31 32.64 28.10
N PRO A 108 -0.99 31.89 28.99
CA PRO A 108 -0.28 31.06 29.97
C PRO A 108 0.54 29.95 29.31
N LEU A 109 0.04 29.38 28.21
CA LEU A 109 0.76 28.37 27.46
C LEU A 109 1.98 28.97 26.75
N GLU A 110 1.81 30.15 26.15
CA GLU A 110 2.88 30.86 25.48
C GLU A 110 4.00 31.25 26.45
N GLN A 111 3.64 31.68 27.65
CA GLN A 111 4.60 32.02 28.69
C GLN A 111 5.45 30.82 29.11
N ILE A 112 4.83 29.63 29.29
CA ILE A 112 5.54 28.39 29.58
C ILE A 112 6.50 28.02 28.44
N VAL A 113 6.08 28.18 27.19
CA VAL A 113 6.91 27.88 26.01
C VAL A 113 8.09 28.85 25.92
N ARG A 114 7.89 30.14 26.21
CA ARG A 114 8.96 31.15 26.22
C ARG A 114 9.96 30.92 27.36
N GLU A 115 9.48 30.52 28.53
CA GLU A 115 10.33 30.29 29.71
C GLU A 115 11.16 29.01 29.57
N HIS A 116 10.61 27.96 28.95
CA HIS A 116 11.26 26.66 28.80
C HIS A 116 11.18 26.12 27.37
N PRO A 117 11.84 26.75 26.38
CA PRO A 117 11.70 26.39 24.97
C PRO A 117 12.22 24.98 24.68
N ARG A 118 13.31 24.56 25.34
CA ARG A 118 13.87 23.21 25.18
C ARG A 118 12.92 22.14 25.72
N ALA A 119 12.32 22.36 26.88
CA ALA A 119 11.37 21.43 27.47
C ALA A 119 10.10 21.31 26.61
N ALA A 120 9.61 22.42 26.06
CA ALA A 120 8.48 22.44 25.13
C ALA A 120 8.78 21.65 23.84
N VAL A 121 9.96 21.83 23.25
CA VAL A 121 10.36 21.07 22.05
C VAL A 121 10.46 19.58 22.35
N TYR A 122 11.07 19.19 23.47
CA TYR A 122 11.20 17.76 23.81
C TYR A 122 9.85 17.13 24.17
N SER A 123 8.95 17.84 24.84
CA SER A 123 7.63 17.31 25.18
C SER A 123 6.75 17.14 23.95
N VAL A 124 6.65 18.17 23.10
CA VAL A 124 5.87 18.11 21.85
C VAL A 124 6.47 17.09 20.89
N GLY A 125 7.80 17.11 20.70
CA GLY A 125 8.51 16.14 19.88
C GLY A 125 8.34 14.71 20.38
N GLY A 126 8.38 14.49 21.69
CA GLY A 126 8.15 13.20 22.32
C GLY A 126 6.73 12.67 22.08
N VAL A 127 5.71 13.52 22.28
CA VAL A 127 4.31 13.16 21.99
C VAL A 127 4.14 12.80 20.52
N LEU A 128 4.66 13.62 19.60
CA LEU A 128 4.60 13.35 18.16
C LEU A 128 5.27 12.02 17.80
N ALA A 129 6.45 11.73 18.38
CA ALA A 129 7.16 10.47 18.15
C ALA A 129 6.34 9.26 18.63
N ILE A 130 5.76 9.33 19.84
CA ILE A 130 4.91 8.27 20.38
C ILE A 130 3.68 8.05 19.48
N THR A 131 3.00 9.13 19.08
CA THR A 131 1.86 9.04 18.17
C THR A 131 2.25 8.43 16.83
N PHE A 132 3.39 8.80 16.27
CA PHE A 132 3.89 8.25 15.01
C PHE A 132 4.17 6.75 15.12
N VAL A 133 4.85 6.32 16.18
CA VAL A 133 5.13 4.89 16.44
C VAL A 133 3.84 4.11 16.64
N ALA A 134 2.86 4.65 17.37
CA ALA A 134 1.55 4.02 17.56
C ALA A 134 0.79 3.85 16.24
N LEU A 135 0.73 4.90 15.41
CA LEU A 135 0.08 4.86 14.10
C LEU A 135 0.78 3.89 13.14
N LEU A 136 2.12 3.87 13.16
CA LEU A 136 2.91 2.93 12.38
C LEU A 136 2.62 1.48 12.81
N GLY A 137 2.56 1.23 14.12
CA GLY A 137 2.17 -0.06 14.68
C GLY A 137 0.78 -0.51 14.24
N ILE A 138 -0.21 0.40 14.28
CA ILE A 138 -1.58 0.14 13.80
C ILE A 138 -1.58 -0.17 12.30
N ALA A 139 -0.87 0.62 11.49
CA ALA A 139 -0.80 0.43 10.04
C ALA A 139 -0.17 -0.92 9.67
N ILE A 140 0.96 -1.27 10.31
CA ILE A 140 1.64 -2.56 10.12
C ILE A 140 0.75 -3.70 10.60
N GLY A 141 0.24 -3.63 11.83
CA GLY A 141 -0.60 -4.66 12.44
C GLY A 141 -1.88 -4.92 11.63
N SER A 142 -2.53 -3.86 11.16
CA SER A 142 -3.73 -3.97 10.34
C SER A 142 -3.43 -4.59 8.96
N ASN A 143 -2.31 -4.23 8.34
CA ASN A 143 -1.88 -4.85 7.08
C ASN A 143 -1.52 -6.34 7.26
N ILE A 144 -0.84 -6.72 8.34
CA ILE A 144 -0.53 -8.12 8.64
C ILE A 144 -1.82 -8.91 8.87
N SER A 145 -2.73 -8.38 9.68
CA SER A 145 -4.02 -9.01 9.95
C SER A 145 -4.83 -9.22 8.66
N LYS A 146 -4.91 -8.21 7.80
CA LYS A 146 -5.59 -8.29 6.49
C LYS A 146 -4.92 -9.28 5.54
N ARG A 147 -3.59 -9.38 5.53
CA ARG A 147 -2.88 -10.41 4.76
C ARG A 147 -3.20 -11.82 5.26
N ARG A 148 -3.27 -12.02 6.58
CA ARG A 148 -3.65 -13.31 7.17
C ARG A 148 -5.09 -13.69 6.84
N SER A 149 -6.03 -12.74 6.86
CA SER A 149 -7.44 -13.02 6.54
C SER A 149 -7.64 -13.34 5.05
N MET A 150 -6.93 -12.67 4.15
CA MET A 150 -6.97 -12.99 2.71
C MET A 150 -6.52 -14.42 2.42
N GLY A 151 -5.45 -14.89 3.06
CA GLY A 151 -5.01 -16.28 2.92
C GLY A 151 -6.11 -17.30 3.25
N LYS A 152 -7.07 -16.94 4.12
CA LYS A 152 -8.24 -17.78 4.43
C LYS A 152 -9.33 -17.69 3.36
N MET A 153 -9.62 -16.50 2.84
CA MET A 153 -10.65 -16.31 1.80
C MET A 153 -10.25 -16.97 0.47
N PHE A 154 -8.99 -16.83 0.04
CA PHE A 154 -8.53 -17.45 -1.21
C PHE A 154 -8.41 -18.98 -1.11
N ARG A 155 -8.18 -19.53 0.08
CA ARG A 155 -8.22 -20.98 0.32
C ARG A 155 -9.63 -21.57 0.16
N LEU A 156 -10.69 -20.79 0.41
CA LEU A 156 -12.08 -21.25 0.27
C LEU A 156 -12.56 -21.28 -1.19
N SER A 157 -11.88 -20.59 -2.12
CA SER A 157 -12.23 -20.58 -3.54
C SER A 157 -11.67 -21.76 -4.35
N VAL A 158 -10.82 -22.61 -3.75
CA VAL A 158 -10.38 -23.87 -4.40
C VAL A 158 -11.52 -24.89 -4.47
N ASN A 159 -12.54 -24.72 -3.62
CA ASN A 159 -13.80 -25.45 -3.68
C ASN A 159 -14.95 -24.52 -4.12
N GLY A 160 -14.73 -23.70 -5.15
CA GLY A 160 -15.83 -23.05 -5.84
C GLY A 160 -16.86 -24.09 -6.29
N PRO A 161 -18.16 -23.73 -6.37
CA PRO A 161 -19.21 -24.67 -6.75
C PRO A 161 -18.77 -25.36 -8.04
N THR A 162 -18.74 -26.69 -8.02
CA THR A 162 -18.72 -27.50 -9.23
C THR A 162 -19.72 -26.85 -10.18
N LEU A 163 -19.21 -26.26 -11.27
CA LEU A 163 -20.05 -25.95 -12.41
C LEU A 163 -20.85 -27.24 -12.65
N PRO A 164 -22.20 -27.21 -12.62
CA PRO A 164 -22.98 -28.40 -12.91
C PRO A 164 -22.46 -28.92 -14.24
N ASP A 165 -22.00 -30.17 -14.22
CA ASP A 165 -21.36 -30.84 -15.35
C ASP A 165 -22.04 -30.38 -16.61
N SER A 166 -21.33 -29.54 -17.37
CA SER A 166 -21.74 -29.09 -18.68
C SER A 166 -22.19 -30.32 -19.42
N ALA A 167 -23.51 -30.37 -19.67
CA ALA A 167 -24.22 -31.50 -20.22
C ALA A 167 -23.36 -32.18 -21.28
N ALA A 168 -23.10 -33.47 -21.07
CA ALA A 168 -22.45 -34.32 -22.04
C ALA A 168 -23.06 -34.02 -23.43
N PRO A 169 -22.24 -33.79 -24.47
CA PRO A 169 -22.77 -33.55 -25.80
C PRO A 169 -23.69 -34.72 -26.16
N PRO A 170 -24.90 -34.44 -26.68
CA PRO A 170 -25.85 -35.50 -27.02
C PRO A 170 -25.17 -36.48 -27.97
N ALA A 171 -25.20 -37.75 -27.59
CA ALA A 171 -24.70 -38.84 -28.39
C ALA A 171 -25.28 -38.72 -29.81
N SER A 172 -24.41 -38.52 -30.79
CA SER A 172 -24.76 -38.55 -32.20
C SER A 172 -25.39 -39.91 -32.50
N ASN A 173 -26.68 -39.89 -32.88
CA ASN A 173 -27.44 -41.06 -33.29
C ASN A 173 -26.70 -41.85 -34.38
N PRO A 174 -26.66 -43.20 -34.29
CA PRO A 174 -26.14 -44.03 -35.37
C PRO A 174 -27.08 -43.92 -36.57
N ALA A 175 -26.48 -43.61 -37.72
CA ALA A 175 -27.13 -43.51 -39.02
C ALA A 175 -27.96 -44.76 -39.32
N SER A 176 -29.23 -44.55 -39.68
CA SER A 176 -30.10 -45.58 -40.24
C SER A 176 -29.50 -46.07 -41.56
N LYS A 177 -29.25 -47.38 -41.64
CA LYS A 177 -29.15 -48.08 -42.91
C LYS A 177 -30.57 -48.23 -43.47
N GLY A 178 -30.83 -47.53 -44.56
CA GLY A 178 -31.98 -47.78 -45.45
C GLY A 178 -31.58 -48.70 -46.61
N PRO A 179 -32.59 -49.30 -47.27
CA PRO A 179 -32.59 -50.62 -47.91
C PRO A 179 -31.72 -50.79 -49.16
#